data_AF-A0A8J4Y585-F1
#
_entry.id   AF-A0A8J4Y585-F1
#
_cell.length_a   1.000
_cell.length_b   1.000
_cell.length_c   1.000
_cell.angle_alpha   90.00
_cell.angle_beta   90.00
_cell.angle_gamma   90.00
#
_symmetry.space_group_name_H-M   'P 1'
#
loop_
_entity.id
_entity.type
_entity.pdbx_description
1 polymer ?
#
loop_
_entity_poly.entity_id
_entity_poly.type
_entity_poly.pdbx_seq_one_letter_code
_entity_poly.pdbx_strand_id
1 'polypeptide(L)'
;MEYAPLTWSSCPPSYLSLLDKVQARAQRLIRLKALPDQLLPPLQPLQQRRDVAGLCVVYKTHKRHVQHLAALRQPWARPHGHTTRTAATRDHQLVVPFARTETSLRSFLPRYTRMWNRMVQQTQLHSTSSLQTFKSAVNAWIKQP
;
A
#
# COMPACT_ATOMS: atom_id res chain seq x y z
N MET A 1 -1.10 -12.73 3.83
CA MET A 1 -0.22 -11.56 3.53
C MET A 1 -0.63 -10.29 4.27
N GLU A 2 -1.60 -10.33 5.21
CA GLU A 2 -2.18 -9.09 5.75
C GLU A 2 -1.20 -8.20 6.51
N TYR A 3 -0.19 -8.77 7.20
CA TYR A 3 0.80 -8.03 7.99
C TYR A 3 2.23 -8.16 7.47
N ALA A 4 2.43 -8.87 6.35
CA ALA A 4 3.73 -9.05 5.71
C ALA A 4 4.47 -7.72 5.35
N PRO A 5 3.78 -6.61 5.02
CA PRO A 5 4.45 -5.34 4.78
C PRO A 5 5.21 -4.79 5.99
N LEU A 6 4.84 -5.17 7.21
CA LEU A 6 5.51 -4.70 8.44
C LEU A 6 6.93 -5.25 8.55
N THR A 7 7.15 -6.49 8.08
CA THR A 7 8.44 -7.18 8.20
C THR A 7 9.34 -6.99 6.98
N TRP A 8 8.77 -6.83 5.77
CA TRP A 8 9.56 -6.78 4.53
C TRP A 8 9.72 -5.38 3.93
N SER A 9 9.04 -4.35 4.45
CA SER A 9 9.15 -2.98 3.91
C SER A 9 10.55 -2.37 4.05
N SER A 10 11.30 -2.77 5.07
CA SER A 10 12.69 -2.35 5.29
C SER A 10 13.71 -3.09 4.41
N CYS A 11 13.28 -4.12 3.66
CA CYS A 11 14.20 -4.92 2.85
C CYS A 11 14.82 -4.10 1.70
N PRO A 12 16.11 -4.34 1.37
CA PRO A 12 16.75 -3.70 0.23
C PRO A 12 16.05 -4.04 -1.10
N PRO A 13 16.09 -3.14 -2.09
CA PRO A 13 15.48 -3.37 -3.41
C PRO A 13 16.08 -4.57 -4.13
N SER A 14 17.35 -4.89 -3.87
CA SER A 14 18.01 -6.10 -4.39
C SER A 14 17.28 -7.39 -3.99
N TYR A 15 16.89 -7.51 -2.72
CA TYR A 15 16.12 -8.67 -2.22
C TYR A 15 14.71 -8.72 -2.80
N LEU A 16 14.05 -7.57 -2.92
CA LEU A 16 12.71 -7.49 -3.54
C LEU A 16 12.76 -7.94 -5.01
N SER A 17 13.81 -7.54 -5.74
CA SER A 17 14.01 -7.94 -7.14
C SER A 17 14.23 -9.44 -7.29
N LEU A 18 14.87 -10.10 -6.31
CA LEU A 18 15.04 -11.54 -6.29
C LEU A 18 13.69 -12.26 -6.14
N LEU A 19 12.84 -11.78 -5.23
CA LEU A 19 11.50 -12.32 -5.06
C LEU A 19 10.64 -12.15 -6.31
N ASP A 20 10.80 -11.02 -7.01
CA ASP A 20 10.08 -10.78 -8.26
C ASP A 20 10.54 -11.76 -9.36
N LYS A 21 11.84 -12.09 -9.43
CA LYS A 21 12.37 -13.14 -10.31
C LYS A 21 11.82 -14.53 -9.96
N VAL A 22 11.71 -14.85 -8.66
CA VAL A 22 11.11 -16.11 -8.21
C VAL A 22 9.64 -16.19 -8.64
N GLN A 23 8.86 -15.11 -8.47
CA GLN A 23 7.48 -15.07 -8.94
C GLN A 23 7.40 -15.23 -10.47
N ALA A 24 8.26 -14.56 -11.23
CA ALA A 24 8.30 -14.68 -12.69
C ALA A 24 8.62 -16.13 -13.13
N ARG A 25 9.54 -16.79 -12.43
CA ARG A 25 9.86 -18.21 -12.67
C ARG A 25 8.65 -19.11 -12.35
N ALA A 26 7.98 -18.89 -11.23
CA ALA A 26 6.79 -19.64 -10.86
C ALA A 26 5.65 -19.44 -11.88
N GLN A 27 5.42 -18.20 -12.32
CA GLN A 27 4.47 -17.88 -13.40
C GLN A 27 4.79 -18.65 -14.67
N ARG A 28 6.06 -18.73 -15.07
CA ARG A 28 6.50 -19.48 -16.25
C ARG A 28 6.22 -20.97 -16.11
N LEU A 29 6.53 -21.57 -14.95
CA LEU A 29 6.26 -22.99 -14.69
C LEU A 29 4.75 -23.31 -14.73
N ILE A 30 3.94 -22.43 -14.16
CA ILE A 30 2.48 -22.56 -14.19
C ILE A 30 1.95 -22.50 -15.63
N ARG A 31 2.44 -21.54 -16.43
CA ARG A 31 2.06 -21.42 -17.85
C ARG A 31 2.47 -22.62 -18.68
N LEU A 32 3.63 -23.22 -18.42
CA LEU A 32 4.09 -24.42 -19.12
C LEU A 32 3.27 -25.67 -18.77
N LYS A 33 2.65 -25.70 -17.58
CA LYS A 33 1.81 -26.81 -17.11
C LYS A 33 0.32 -26.62 -17.41
N ALA A 34 -0.11 -25.41 -17.73
CA ALA A 34 -1.50 -25.09 -18.04
C ALA A 34 -1.87 -25.58 -19.45
N LEU A 35 -2.99 -26.27 -19.57
CA LEU A 35 -3.58 -26.69 -20.84
C LEU A 35 -3.97 -25.43 -21.66
N PRO A 36 -3.89 -25.44 -23.01
CA PRO A 36 -4.15 -24.26 -23.85
C PRO A 36 -5.48 -23.53 -23.58
N ASP A 37 -6.51 -24.25 -23.09
CA ASP A 37 -7.83 -23.68 -22.78
C ASP A 37 -7.96 -23.06 -21.38
N GLN A 38 -6.98 -23.23 -20.49
CA GLN A 38 -6.99 -22.56 -19.19
C GLN A 38 -6.25 -21.23 -19.28
N LEU A 39 -6.99 -20.18 -19.66
CA LEU A 39 -6.57 -18.78 -19.44
C LEU A 39 -6.47 -18.49 -17.94
N LEU A 40 -5.35 -18.87 -17.34
CA LEU A 40 -5.05 -18.50 -15.96
C LEU A 40 -4.92 -16.97 -15.89
N PRO A 41 -5.67 -16.30 -14.99
CA PRO A 41 -5.57 -14.87 -14.86
C PRO A 41 -4.12 -14.46 -14.57
N PRO A 42 -3.60 -13.42 -15.23
CA PRO A 42 -2.22 -13.01 -15.05
C PRO A 42 -1.98 -12.68 -13.58
N LEU A 43 -1.05 -13.41 -12.97
CA LEU A 43 -0.64 -13.18 -11.59
C LEU A 43 -0.14 -11.73 -11.47
N GLN A 44 -0.81 -10.95 -10.61
CA GLN A 44 -0.47 -9.55 -10.37
C GLN A 44 1.01 -9.41 -9.97
N PRO A 45 1.69 -8.32 -10.39
CA PRO A 45 3.04 -8.01 -9.93
C PRO A 45 3.15 -8.11 -8.41
N LEU A 46 4.22 -8.74 -7.92
CA LEU A 46 4.39 -8.95 -6.48
C LEU A 46 4.46 -7.61 -5.73
N GLN A 47 5.10 -6.61 -6.35
CA GLN A 47 5.16 -5.24 -5.83
C GLN A 47 3.76 -4.65 -5.61
N GLN A 48 2.88 -4.73 -6.60
CA GLN A 48 1.50 -4.25 -6.48
C GLN A 48 0.78 -4.93 -5.30
N ARG A 49 0.95 -6.25 -5.14
CA ARG A 49 0.35 -6.98 -4.01
C ARG A 49 0.89 -6.52 -2.66
N ARG A 50 2.18 -6.20 -2.57
CA ARG A 50 2.81 -5.62 -1.37
C ARG A 50 2.24 -4.23 -1.08
N ASP A 51 2.06 -3.41 -2.11
CA ASP A 51 1.57 -2.04 -1.97
C ASP A 51 0.11 -1.97 -1.52
N VAL A 52 -0.76 -2.80 -2.12
CA VAL A 52 -2.15 -2.98 -1.67
C VAL A 52 -2.19 -3.46 -0.21
N ALA A 53 -1.39 -4.46 0.14
CA ALA A 53 -1.36 -4.99 1.50
C ALA A 53 -0.94 -3.92 2.52
N GLY A 54 0.06 -3.10 2.21
CA GLY A 54 0.51 -2.04 3.10
C GLY A 54 -0.55 -0.95 3.30
N LEU A 55 -1.23 -0.52 2.23
CA LEU A 55 -2.34 0.42 2.33
C LEU A 55 -3.52 -0.17 3.12
N CYS A 56 -3.80 -1.47 2.98
CA CYS A 56 -4.81 -2.13 3.81
C CYS A 56 -4.45 -2.11 5.29
N VAL A 57 -3.17 -2.23 5.66
CA VAL A 57 -2.72 -2.11 7.05
C VAL A 57 -2.92 -0.68 7.56
N VAL A 58 -2.57 0.34 6.77
CA VAL A 58 -2.83 1.75 7.12
C VAL A 58 -4.34 1.98 7.32
N TYR A 59 -5.18 1.49 6.41
CA TYR A 59 -6.63 1.57 6.52
C TYR A 59 -7.14 0.88 7.80
N LYS A 60 -6.68 -0.34 8.11
CA LYS A 60 -7.05 -1.05 9.35
C LYS A 60 -6.63 -0.28 10.60
N THR A 61 -5.45 0.33 10.56
CA THR A 61 -4.89 1.10 11.69
C THR A 61 -5.71 2.35 11.98
N HIS A 62 -6.14 3.07 10.94
CA HIS A 62 -6.78 4.39 11.04
C HIS A 62 -8.31 4.36 11.03
N LYS A 63 -8.95 3.46 10.27
CA LYS A 63 -10.42 3.38 10.17
C LYS A 63 -11.03 2.33 11.08
N ARG A 64 -10.35 1.19 11.28
CA ARG A 64 -10.85 0.10 12.14
C ARG A 64 -10.31 0.14 13.57
N HIS A 65 -9.42 1.10 13.88
CA HIS A 65 -8.83 1.28 15.21
C HIS A 65 -8.35 -0.02 15.86
N VAL A 66 -7.75 -0.90 15.06
CA VAL A 66 -7.27 -2.19 15.51
C VAL A 66 -6.21 -2.00 16.60
N GLN A 67 -6.40 -2.64 17.77
CA GLN A 67 -5.59 -2.38 18.97
C GLN A 67 -4.14 -2.85 18.83
N HIS A 68 -3.88 -4.01 18.24
CA HIS A 68 -2.51 -4.50 18.03
C HIS A 68 -1.72 -3.71 16.99
N LEU A 69 -2.38 -2.84 16.21
CA LEU A 69 -1.73 -1.91 15.29
C LEU A 69 -1.62 -0.48 15.87
N ALA A 70 -1.99 -0.27 17.12
CA ALA A 70 -2.02 1.07 17.72
C ALA A 70 -0.65 1.77 17.68
N ALA A 71 0.44 1.01 17.81
CA ALA A 71 1.81 1.53 17.72
C ALA A 71 2.15 2.14 16.34
N LEU A 72 1.41 1.80 15.28
CA LEU A 72 1.63 2.33 13.93
C LEU A 72 0.80 3.59 13.64
N ARG A 73 -0.14 3.97 14.52
CA ARG A 73 -1.04 5.11 14.28
C ARG A 73 -0.23 6.39 14.15
N GLN A 74 -0.40 7.06 13.02
CA GLN A 74 0.15 8.39 12.79
C GLN A 74 -0.87 9.48 13.18
N PRO A 75 -0.43 10.64 13.67
CA PRO A 75 -1.34 11.76 13.83
C PRO A 75 -1.85 12.24 12.46
N TRP A 76 -3.07 12.76 12.43
CA TRP A 76 -3.60 13.44 11.24
C TRP A 76 -2.81 14.73 11.00
N ALA A 77 -2.49 15.00 9.74
CA ALA A 77 -1.83 16.24 9.35
C ALA A 77 -2.79 17.40 9.63
N ARG A 78 -2.35 18.38 10.41
CA ARG A 78 -3.15 19.58 10.66
C ARG A 78 -3.18 20.43 9.38
N PRO A 79 -4.35 20.90 8.93
CA PRO A 79 -4.39 21.87 7.85
C PRO A 79 -3.64 23.13 8.32
N HIS A 80 -2.56 23.50 7.61
CA HIS A 80 -1.97 24.82 7.78
C HIS A 80 -3.04 25.86 7.42
N GLY A 81 -3.25 26.84 8.30
CA GLY A 81 -4.44 27.72 8.42
C GLY A 81 -4.80 28.64 7.24
N HIS A 82 -4.43 28.29 6.01
CA HIS A 82 -4.87 28.97 4.81
C HIS A 82 -5.95 28.13 4.11
N THR A 83 -7.20 28.54 4.33
CA THR A 83 -8.40 28.00 3.68
C THR A 83 -8.33 28.27 2.18
N THR A 84 -7.80 27.31 1.44
CA THR A 84 -7.88 27.23 -0.03
C THR A 84 -8.73 26.01 -0.38
N ARG A 85 -9.29 25.94 -1.60
CA ARG A 85 -10.19 24.85 -2.04
C ARG A 85 -9.58 23.43 -1.91
N THR A 86 -8.26 23.34 -1.70
CA THR A 86 -7.48 22.13 -1.41
C THR A 86 -7.42 21.75 0.08
N ALA A 87 -8.02 22.51 0.98
CA ALA A 87 -8.03 22.24 2.42
C ALA A 87 -8.91 21.02 2.78
N ALA A 88 -10.02 20.80 2.08
CA ALA A 88 -10.94 19.69 2.35
C ALA A 88 -10.31 18.30 2.14
N THR A 89 -9.30 18.17 1.27
CA THR A 89 -8.55 16.91 1.08
C THR A 89 -7.40 16.72 2.08
N ARG A 90 -7.11 17.70 2.93
CA ARG A 90 -6.04 17.62 3.94
C ARG A 90 -6.50 16.95 5.25
N ASP A 91 -7.79 16.91 5.53
CA ASP A 91 -8.34 16.33 6.78
C ASP A 91 -8.12 14.81 6.93
N HIS A 92 -7.79 14.13 5.83
CA HIS A 92 -7.51 12.69 5.82
C HIS A 92 -6.04 12.35 5.51
N GLN A 93 -5.18 13.36 5.48
CA GLN A 93 -3.74 13.17 5.33
C GLN A 93 -3.12 12.84 6.69
N LEU A 94 -2.10 12.00 6.66
CA LEU A 94 -1.35 11.56 7.83
C LEU A 94 0.00 12.29 7.87
N VAL A 95 0.48 12.59 9.08
CA VAL A 95 1.83 13.12 9.26
C VAL A 95 2.83 12.03 8.87
N VAL A 96 3.69 12.34 7.89
CA VAL A 96 4.78 11.45 7.49
C VAL A 96 5.89 11.56 8.53
N PRO A 97 6.31 10.46 9.17
CA PRO A 97 7.43 10.50 10.11
C PRO A 97 8.69 11.01 9.39
N PHE A 98 9.41 11.91 10.04
CA PHE A 98 10.71 12.34 9.54
C PHE A 98 11.71 11.19 9.63
N ALA A 99 12.42 10.94 8.54
CA ALA A 99 13.42 9.89 8.44
C ALA A 99 14.70 10.47 7.82
N ARG A 100 15.83 10.30 8.52
CA ARG A 100 17.15 10.81 8.09
C ARG A 100 17.89 9.86 7.14
N THR A 101 17.58 8.57 7.20
CA THR A 101 18.28 7.53 6.42
C THR A 101 17.37 6.97 5.35
N GLU A 102 17.96 6.54 4.23
CA GLU A 102 17.22 5.87 3.15
C GLU A 102 16.53 4.60 3.63
N THR A 103 17.16 3.85 4.54
CA THR A 103 16.60 2.65 5.15
C THR A 103 15.35 2.97 5.97
N SER A 104 15.40 4.04 6.77
CA SER A 104 14.25 4.52 7.52
C SER A 104 13.15 5.04 6.59
N LEU A 105 13.49 5.78 5.53
CA LEU A 105 12.52 6.27 4.53
C LEU A 105 11.79 5.12 3.80
N ARG A 106 12.44 3.96 3.67
CA ARG A 106 11.87 2.75 3.05
C ARG A 106 11.01 1.93 4.01
N SER A 107 11.18 2.11 5.32
CA SER A 107 10.38 1.42 6.33
C SER A 107 8.88 1.68 6.17
N PHE A 108 8.08 0.79 6.77
CA PHE A 108 6.62 0.75 6.59
C PHE A 108 5.98 2.14 6.72
N LEU A 109 6.21 2.83 7.84
CA LEU A 109 5.52 4.08 8.14
C LEU A 109 5.79 5.18 7.09
N PRO A 110 7.02 5.68 6.91
CA PRO A 110 7.26 6.78 5.96
C PRO A 110 6.92 6.41 4.51
N ARG A 111 7.04 5.14 4.10
CA ARG A 111 6.67 4.71 2.75
C ARG A 111 5.14 4.70 2.56
N TYR A 112 4.42 3.96 3.40
CA TYR A 112 2.98 3.76 3.22
C TYR A 112 2.16 4.99 3.63
N THR A 113 2.64 5.81 4.56
CA THR A 113 2.01 7.10 4.88
C THR A 113 2.09 8.08 3.70
N ARG A 114 3.23 8.15 3.00
CA ARG A 114 3.34 8.95 1.76
C ARG A 114 2.40 8.44 0.68
N MET A 115 2.33 7.12 0.50
CA MET A 115 1.46 6.51 -0.50
C MET A 115 -0.02 6.73 -0.18
N TRP A 116 -0.40 6.64 1.10
CA TRP A 116 -1.72 6.98 1.58
C TRP A 116 -2.09 8.44 1.28
N ASN A 117 -1.19 9.38 1.60
CA ASN A 117 -1.45 10.81 1.33
C ASN A 117 -1.62 11.08 -0.16
N ARG A 118 -0.81 10.44 -1.03
CA ARG A 118 -0.97 10.54 -2.49
C ARG A 118 -2.32 10.00 -2.95
N MET A 119 -2.74 8.85 -2.42
CA MET A 119 -4.04 8.24 -2.72
C MET A 119 -5.20 9.16 -2.29
N VAL A 120 -5.16 9.72 -1.08
CA VAL A 120 -6.20 10.64 -0.56
C VAL A 120 -6.28 11.94 -1.38
N GLN A 121 -5.16 12.43 -1.89
CA GLN A 121 -5.14 13.61 -2.76
C GLN A 121 -5.78 13.35 -4.12
N GLN A 122 -5.63 12.13 -4.65
CA GLN A 122 -6.09 11.76 -5.99
C GLN A 122 -7.50 11.17 -5.99
N THR A 123 -7.95 10.59 -4.88
CA THR A 123 -9.20 9.83 -4.84
C THR A 123 -9.82 9.80 -3.44
N GLN A 124 -11.14 9.61 -3.37
CA GLN A 124 -11.92 9.49 -2.12
C GLN A 124 -12.01 8.05 -1.57
N LEU A 125 -11.02 7.19 -1.87
CA LEU A 125 -11.04 5.77 -1.50
C LEU A 125 -11.02 5.53 0.01
N HIS A 126 -10.53 6.49 0.80
CA HIS A 126 -10.51 6.40 2.26
C HIS A 126 -11.92 6.42 2.88
N SER A 127 -12.95 6.85 2.14
CA SER A 127 -14.34 6.91 2.63
C SER A 127 -15.08 5.58 2.54
N THR A 128 -14.46 4.55 1.95
CA THR A 128 -15.09 3.24 1.80
C THR A 128 -15.30 2.54 3.15
N SER A 129 -16.47 1.93 3.35
CA SER A 129 -16.88 1.27 4.61
C SER A 129 -16.35 -0.15 4.77
N SER A 130 -16.12 -0.88 3.67
CA SER A 130 -15.62 -2.26 3.69
C SER A 130 -14.15 -2.34 3.29
N LEU A 131 -13.43 -3.25 3.96
CA LEU A 131 -12.02 -3.52 3.65
C LEU A 131 -11.86 -4.15 2.26
N GLN A 132 -12.81 -4.99 1.84
CA GLN A 132 -12.69 -5.68 0.54
C GLN A 132 -12.90 -4.72 -0.62
N THR A 133 -13.85 -3.80 -0.50
CA THR A 133 -14.06 -2.74 -1.49
C THR A 133 -12.91 -1.74 -1.50
N PHE A 134 -12.34 -1.41 -0.34
CA PHE A 134 -11.09 -0.64 -0.28
C PHE A 134 -9.95 -1.37 -1.01
N LYS A 135 -9.75 -2.66 -0.74
CA LYS A 135 -8.71 -3.48 -1.36
C LYS A 135 -8.86 -3.54 -2.88
N SER A 136 -10.07 -3.77 -3.40
CA SER A 136 -10.31 -3.81 -4.85
C SER A 136 -10.08 -2.45 -5.51
N ALA A 137 -10.53 -1.36 -4.87
CA ALA A 137 -10.37 -0.01 -5.40
C ALA A 137 -8.91 0.45 -5.39
N VAL A 138 -8.17 0.20 -4.31
CA VAL A 138 -6.71 0.46 -4.26
C VAL A 138 -5.98 -0.34 -5.32
N ASN A 139 -6.38 -1.59 -5.52
CA ASN A 139 -5.78 -2.44 -6.54
C ASN A 139 -6.06 -1.94 -7.97
N ALA A 140 -7.18 -1.26 -8.20
CA ALA A 140 -7.47 -0.59 -9.46
C ALA A 140 -6.67 0.72 -9.60
N TRP A 141 -6.57 1.51 -8.54
CA TRP A 141 -5.79 2.76 -8.51
C TRP A 141 -4.30 2.53 -8.80
N ILE A 142 -3.67 1.50 -8.21
CA ILE A 142 -2.26 1.18 -8.47
C ILE A 142 -2.01 0.74 -9.93
N LYS A 143 -3.04 0.27 -10.64
CA LYS A 143 -2.91 -0.11 -12.07
C LYS A 143 -2.97 1.09 -13.00
N GLN A 144 -3.48 2.24 -12.54
CA GLN A 144 -3.54 3.44 -13.37
C GLN A 144 -2.13 4.05 -13.43
N PRO A 145 -1.57 4.27 -14.64
CA PRO A 145 -0.22 4.81 -14.82
C PRO A 145 -0.08 6.25 -14.31
#